data_AF-A0A9X3BGX0-F1
#
_entry.id   AF-A0A9X3BGX0-F1
#
_cell.length_a   1.000
_cell.length_b   1.000
_cell.length_c   1.000
_cell.angle_alpha   90.00
_cell.angle_beta   90.00
_cell.angle_gamma   90.00
#
_symmetry.space_group_name_H-M   'P 1'
#
loop_
_entity.id
_entity.type
_entity.pdbx_description
1 polymer ?
#
loop_
_entity_poly.entity_id
_entity_poly.type
_entity_poly.pdbx_seq_one_letter_code
_entity_poly.pdbx_strand_id
1 'polypeptide(L)'
;MKRILLILGLFVATLAGAQKVNQCGIIVPPPSTRSSFSSVYEAKQYISTMLDRINWQENFSLREQNGINNAYATILQGRRYIIYDNNFLENLDSYAGTKWASISVLAHEMGHHYRNHVISSSGSTPPKEIEADYFSGYVMAKLGATLNEARAAMEQIASPMASASHPAKADRLTAITQGWNYANGISNETKPAPPAPQPQQNPPPATNDASWIYLSLYSNQEMTVYLSDNGRDFTEAPLKTDQPFVFKFEVYNYGWLRFSNSSNARSYKLYHGKDYAIVWSRRSNNWTVVEVP
;
A
#
# COMPACT_ATOMS: atom_id res chain seq x y z
N MET A 1 -0.70 37.79 63.79
CA MET A 1 -0.75 38.20 62.37
C MET A 1 -0.20 37.04 61.53
N LYS A 2 -1.04 36.19 60.96
CA LYS A 2 -0.62 35.06 60.10
C LYS A 2 -0.80 35.50 58.64
N ARG A 3 0.31 35.62 57.90
CA ARG A 3 0.29 35.92 56.46
C ARG A 3 -0.09 34.65 55.70
N ILE A 4 -1.24 34.67 55.03
CA ILE A 4 -1.66 33.61 54.11
C ILE A 4 -1.05 33.94 52.75
N LEU A 5 -0.14 33.09 52.28
CA LEU A 5 0.45 33.14 50.96
C LEU A 5 -0.53 32.48 49.97
N LEU A 6 -1.11 33.27 49.07
CA LEU A 6 -1.95 32.79 47.97
C LEU A 6 -1.03 32.35 46.81
N ILE A 7 -0.87 31.04 46.64
CA ILE A 7 -0.17 30.46 45.48
C ILE A 7 -1.18 30.40 44.33
N LEU A 8 -1.02 31.30 43.36
CA LEU A 8 -1.79 31.30 42.11
C LEU A 8 -1.20 30.23 41.18
N GLY A 9 -1.81 29.06 41.14
CA GLY A 9 -1.44 27.98 40.22
C GLY A 9 -1.81 28.35 38.78
N LEU A 10 -0.81 28.59 37.94
CA LEU A 10 -1.00 28.81 36.51
C LEU A 10 -1.37 27.47 35.84
N PHE A 11 -2.67 27.24 35.61
CA PHE A 11 -3.13 26.15 34.76
C PHE A 11 -2.80 26.49 33.30
N VAL A 12 -1.66 26.01 32.80
CA VAL A 12 -1.37 26.00 31.36
C VAL A 12 -2.24 24.89 30.76
N ALA A 13 -3.41 25.26 30.26
CA ALA A 13 -4.20 24.38 29.41
C ALA A 13 -3.44 24.17 28.10
N THR A 14 -2.81 23.01 27.95
CA THR A 14 -2.30 22.56 26.66
C THR A 14 -3.52 22.28 25.76
N LEU A 15 -3.87 23.26 24.93
CA LEU A 15 -4.80 23.05 23.82
C LEU A 15 -4.11 22.13 22.81
N ALA A 16 -4.25 20.82 23.00
CA ALA A 16 -3.95 19.84 21.97
C ALA A 16 -5.02 19.98 20.88
N GLY A 17 -4.75 20.81 19.87
CA GLY A 17 -5.58 20.89 18.68
C GLY A 17 -5.61 19.52 18.01
N ALA A 18 -6.80 19.00 17.70
CA ALA A 18 -6.93 17.75 16.95
C ALA A 18 -6.17 17.88 15.62
N GLN A 19 -5.26 16.93 15.37
CA GLN A 19 -4.49 16.87 14.13
C GLN A 19 -5.45 16.76 12.94
N LYS A 20 -5.34 17.69 11.99
CA LYS A 20 -6.21 17.73 10.81
C LYS A 20 -5.85 16.59 9.87
N VAL A 21 -6.86 15.99 9.26
CA VAL A 21 -6.73 14.95 8.24
C VAL A 21 -7.22 15.54 6.91
N ASN A 22 -6.47 15.32 5.83
CA ASN A 22 -6.88 15.79 4.49
C ASN A 22 -7.93 14.87 3.87
N GLN A 23 -8.40 15.19 2.65
CA GLN A 23 -9.43 14.43 1.94
C GLN A 23 -9.02 12.97 1.60
N CYS A 24 -7.73 12.65 1.71
CA CYS A 24 -7.16 11.33 1.48
C CYS A 24 -6.91 10.55 2.78
N GLY A 25 -7.38 11.01 3.94
CA GLY A 25 -7.14 10.31 5.20
C GLY A 25 -5.71 10.47 5.74
N ILE A 26 -4.92 11.38 5.16
CA ILE A 26 -3.54 11.66 5.55
C ILE A 26 -3.54 12.72 6.66
N ILE A 27 -2.81 12.47 7.75
CA ILE A 27 -2.58 13.44 8.82
C ILE A 27 -1.72 14.58 8.27
N VAL A 28 -2.23 15.80 8.31
CA VAL A 28 -1.51 17.00 7.84
C VAL A 28 -0.41 17.33 8.84
N PRO A 29 0.87 17.37 8.42
CA PRO A 29 1.98 17.71 9.30
C PRO A 29 1.85 19.13 9.86
N PRO A 30 2.31 19.38 11.10
CA PRO A 30 2.29 20.71 11.68
C PRO A 30 3.20 21.67 10.88
N PRO A 31 2.85 22.97 10.76
CA PRO A 31 3.69 23.95 10.10
C PRO A 31 5.09 24.04 10.72
N SER A 32 6.12 24.01 9.88
CA SER A 32 7.50 24.21 10.29
C SER A 32 7.94 25.66 10.04
N THR A 33 8.81 26.18 10.90
CA THR A 33 9.53 27.44 10.69
C THR A 33 10.87 27.23 9.97
N ARG A 34 11.21 25.99 9.63
CA ARG A 34 12.44 25.61 8.92
C ARG A 34 12.08 25.14 7.51
N SER A 35 12.45 25.93 6.50
CA SER A 35 12.38 25.51 5.10
C SER A 35 13.66 24.75 4.73
N SER A 36 13.51 23.59 4.10
CA SER A 36 14.64 22.82 3.58
C SER A 36 14.37 22.20 2.21
N PHE A 37 13.14 22.25 1.69
CA PHE A 37 12.77 21.74 0.37
C PHE A 37 12.64 22.92 -0.59
N SER A 38 13.74 23.19 -1.30
CA SER A 38 13.92 24.34 -2.14
C SER A 38 13.33 24.08 -3.54
N SER A 39 12.06 24.44 -3.71
CA SER A 39 11.39 24.67 -5.02
C SER A 39 11.11 23.46 -5.92
N VAL A 40 10.34 23.70 -7.00
CA VAL A 40 10.14 22.80 -8.16
C VAL A 40 11.42 22.19 -8.72
N TYR A 41 12.54 22.91 -8.65
CA TYR A 41 13.80 22.39 -9.16
C TYR A 41 14.28 21.17 -8.38
N GLU A 42 14.21 21.19 -7.04
CA GLU A 42 14.63 20.07 -6.21
C GLU A 42 13.73 18.83 -6.42
N ALA A 43 12.40 19.01 -6.46
CA ALA A 43 11.47 17.92 -6.76
C ALA A 43 11.75 17.27 -8.13
N LYS A 44 12.03 18.08 -9.16
CA LYS A 44 12.35 17.58 -10.50
C LYS A 44 13.68 16.82 -10.52
N GLN A 45 14.69 17.27 -9.77
CA GLN A 45 15.96 16.55 -9.65
C GLN A 45 15.77 15.18 -8.97
N TYR A 46 14.96 15.11 -7.91
CA TYR A 46 14.65 13.84 -7.27
C TYR A 46 13.92 12.88 -8.21
N ILE A 47 12.87 13.32 -8.91
CA ILE A 47 12.19 12.47 -9.89
C ILE A 47 13.13 12.01 -11.01
N SER A 48 13.99 12.90 -11.53
CA SER A 48 14.97 12.52 -12.56
C SER A 48 15.94 11.46 -12.02
N THR A 49 16.45 11.65 -10.81
CA THR A 49 17.32 10.68 -10.14
C THR A 49 16.62 9.34 -9.92
N MET A 50 15.34 9.33 -9.54
CA MET A 50 14.55 8.11 -9.38
C MET A 50 14.43 7.35 -10.70
N LEU A 51 14.04 8.05 -11.78
CA LEU A 51 13.94 7.48 -13.12
C LEU A 51 15.25 6.83 -13.57
N ASP A 52 16.36 7.54 -13.40
CA ASP A 52 17.69 7.06 -13.76
C ASP A 52 18.07 5.81 -12.95
N ARG A 53 17.82 5.81 -11.64
CA ARG A 53 18.22 4.72 -10.74
C ARG A 53 17.45 3.43 -10.96
N ILE A 54 16.25 3.50 -11.54
CA ILE A 54 15.47 2.31 -11.91
C ILE A 54 15.48 2.04 -13.42
N ASN A 55 16.24 2.83 -14.19
CA ASN A 55 16.32 2.77 -15.65
C ASN A 55 14.94 2.80 -16.32
N TRP A 56 14.09 3.74 -15.92
CA TRP A 56 12.77 3.93 -16.50
C TRP A 56 12.72 5.22 -17.32
N GLN A 57 12.52 5.09 -18.63
CA GLN A 57 12.49 6.23 -19.56
C GLN A 57 11.06 6.76 -19.71
N GLU A 58 10.56 7.45 -18.69
CA GLU A 58 9.23 8.07 -18.67
C GLU A 58 9.33 9.59 -18.50
N ASN A 59 8.30 10.32 -18.92
CA ASN A 59 8.24 11.77 -18.80
C ASN A 59 7.15 12.21 -17.83
N PHE A 60 7.55 12.88 -16.74
CA PHE A 60 6.64 13.51 -15.79
C PHE A 60 6.72 15.02 -15.87
N SER A 61 5.56 15.66 -15.91
CA SER A 61 5.45 17.09 -15.63
C SER A 61 5.21 17.29 -14.14
N LEU A 62 6.12 17.97 -13.45
CA LEU A 62 5.91 18.37 -12.06
C LEU A 62 5.19 19.72 -12.01
N ARG A 63 4.22 19.86 -11.11
CA ARG A 63 3.53 21.12 -10.84
C ARG A 63 3.39 21.33 -9.34
N GLU A 64 4.01 22.39 -8.84
CA GLU A 64 3.74 22.87 -7.49
C GLU A 64 2.37 23.54 -7.42
N GLN A 65 1.59 23.19 -6.40
CA GLN A 65 0.30 23.78 -6.09
C GLN A 65 0.10 23.81 -4.58
N ASN A 66 0.47 24.91 -3.94
CA ASN A 66 0.34 25.05 -2.49
C ASN A 66 -1.12 25.25 -2.04
N GLY A 67 -1.45 24.78 -0.85
CA GLY A 67 -2.78 24.85 -0.24
C GLY A 67 -3.61 23.57 -0.36
N ILE A 68 -3.13 22.56 -1.08
CA ILE A 68 -3.80 21.25 -1.19
C ILE A 68 -3.44 20.30 -0.04
N ASN A 69 -2.38 20.60 0.72
CA ASN A 69 -1.88 19.76 1.82
C ASN A 69 -1.69 18.29 1.42
N ASN A 70 -1.18 18.07 0.21
CA ASN A 70 -1.08 16.74 -0.40
C ASN A 70 -0.08 16.72 -1.57
N ALA A 71 0.22 15.52 -2.06
CA ALA A 71 0.72 15.26 -3.40
C ALA A 71 -0.18 14.24 -4.09
N TYR A 72 -0.26 14.26 -5.42
CA TYR A 72 -1.01 13.28 -6.18
C TYR A 72 -0.55 13.15 -7.64
N ALA A 73 -0.61 11.93 -8.16
CA ALA A 73 -0.40 11.59 -9.56
C ALA A 73 -1.70 11.73 -10.38
N THR A 74 -1.61 12.29 -11.58
CA THR A 74 -2.76 12.42 -12.48
C THR A 74 -2.37 12.50 -13.95
N ILE A 75 -3.34 12.40 -14.86
CA ILE A 75 -3.17 12.69 -16.29
C ILE A 75 -4.06 13.87 -16.65
N LEU A 76 -3.46 14.95 -17.14
CA LEU A 76 -4.17 16.13 -17.63
C LEU A 76 -3.83 16.33 -19.11
N GLN A 77 -4.85 16.38 -19.96
CA GLN A 77 -4.69 16.59 -21.41
C GLN A 77 -3.68 15.62 -22.06
N GLY A 78 -3.73 14.35 -21.66
CA GLY A 78 -2.84 13.30 -22.17
C GLY A 78 -1.39 13.36 -21.67
N ARG A 79 -1.08 14.20 -20.67
CA ARG A 79 0.25 14.30 -20.07
C ARG A 79 0.24 13.82 -18.61
N ARG A 80 1.25 13.06 -18.22
CA ARG A 80 1.45 12.59 -16.83
C ARG A 80 1.93 13.74 -15.95
N TYR A 81 1.21 14.00 -14.86
CA TYR A 81 1.55 15.00 -13.86
C TYR A 81 1.78 14.37 -12.50
N ILE A 82 2.74 14.92 -11.76
CA ILE A 82 2.81 14.82 -10.30
C ILE A 82 2.57 16.23 -9.78
N ILE A 83 1.46 16.42 -9.07
CA ILE A 83 1.07 17.68 -8.46
C ILE A 83 1.37 17.59 -6.97
N TYR A 84 2.05 18.58 -6.41
CA TYR A 84 2.45 18.54 -5.00
C TYR A 84 2.37 19.92 -4.35
N ASP A 85 2.14 19.92 -3.04
CA ASP A 85 2.21 21.10 -2.19
C ASP A 85 3.59 21.17 -1.54
N ASN A 86 4.37 22.20 -1.86
CA ASN A 86 5.74 22.37 -1.34
C ASN A 86 5.73 22.55 0.18
N ASN A 87 4.79 23.33 0.70
CA ASN A 87 4.68 23.56 2.15
C ASN A 87 4.35 22.27 2.89
N PHE A 88 3.47 21.44 2.32
CA PHE A 88 3.17 20.12 2.86
C PHE A 88 4.42 19.23 2.94
N LEU A 89 5.20 19.15 1.87
CA LEU A 89 6.43 18.35 1.84
C LEU A 89 7.48 18.86 2.83
N GLU A 90 7.65 20.18 2.96
CA GLU A 90 8.55 20.78 3.95
C GLU A 90 8.14 20.50 5.38
N ASN A 91 6.85 20.65 5.67
CA ASN A 91 6.31 20.34 6.99
C ASN A 91 6.47 18.86 7.31
N LEU A 92 6.28 17.98 6.33
CA LEU A 92 6.50 16.55 6.46
C LEU A 92 7.96 16.21 6.78
N ASP A 93 8.91 16.78 6.04
CA ASP A 93 10.34 16.58 6.28
C ASP A 93 10.74 17.02 7.69
N SER A 94 10.23 18.18 8.11
CA SER A 94 10.46 18.68 9.47
C SER A 94 9.81 17.80 10.53
N TYR A 95 8.64 17.23 10.27
CA TYR A 95 7.91 16.40 11.23
C TYR A 95 8.51 15.00 11.36
N ALA A 96 8.94 14.42 10.24
CA ALA A 96 9.63 13.14 10.18
C ALA A 96 11.12 13.23 10.55
N GLY A 97 11.69 14.44 10.56
CA GLY A 97 13.10 14.68 10.87
C GLY A 97 14.06 14.29 9.75
N THR A 98 13.58 14.11 8.52
CA THR A 98 14.41 13.68 7.38
C THR A 98 13.79 14.09 6.04
N LYS A 99 14.64 14.50 5.08
CA LYS A 99 14.22 14.78 3.69
C LYS A 99 13.72 13.56 2.94
N TRP A 100 14.09 12.37 3.39
CA TRP A 100 13.60 11.13 2.81
C TRP A 100 12.09 10.99 2.92
N ALA A 101 11.44 11.73 3.82
CA ALA A 101 9.99 11.72 3.93
C ALA A 101 9.33 12.30 2.67
N SER A 102 9.68 13.50 2.23
CA SER A 102 9.16 14.11 0.99
C SER A 102 9.56 13.33 -0.26
N ILE A 103 10.82 12.84 -0.31
CA ILE A 103 11.30 11.99 -1.41
C ILE A 103 10.45 10.72 -1.52
N SER A 104 10.09 10.08 -0.41
CA SER A 104 9.25 8.87 -0.40
C SER A 104 7.83 9.13 -0.90
N VAL A 105 7.27 10.31 -0.61
CA VAL A 105 5.97 10.74 -1.14
C VAL A 105 6.04 10.92 -2.65
N LEU A 106 7.08 11.59 -3.17
CA LEU A 106 7.27 11.72 -4.62
C LEU A 106 7.47 10.36 -5.32
N ALA A 107 8.21 9.45 -4.68
CA ALA A 107 8.38 8.09 -5.18
C ALA A 107 7.05 7.31 -5.19
N HIS A 108 6.19 7.51 -4.20
CA HIS A 108 4.85 6.94 -4.16
C HIS A 108 3.98 7.44 -5.34
N GLU A 109 3.97 8.74 -5.60
CA GLU A 109 3.25 9.31 -6.76
C GLU A 109 3.81 8.80 -8.11
N MET A 110 5.12 8.64 -8.20
CA MET A 110 5.75 7.99 -9.34
C MET A 110 5.30 6.52 -9.48
N GLY A 111 5.06 5.82 -8.36
CA GLY A 111 4.52 4.47 -8.32
C GLY A 111 3.10 4.36 -8.90
N HIS A 112 2.23 5.33 -8.63
CA HIS A 112 0.91 5.39 -9.26
C HIS A 112 0.99 5.48 -10.79
N HIS A 113 1.98 6.20 -11.32
CA HIS A 113 2.23 6.23 -12.76
C HIS A 113 2.81 4.93 -13.27
N TYR A 114 3.79 4.36 -12.57
CA TYR A 114 4.48 3.12 -12.96
C TYR A 114 3.52 1.94 -13.08
N ARG A 115 2.50 1.92 -12.21
CA ARG A 115 1.45 0.90 -12.17
C ARG A 115 0.20 1.26 -12.97
N ASN A 116 0.23 2.37 -13.72
CA ASN A 116 -0.90 2.85 -14.51
C ASN A 116 -2.20 3.09 -13.70
N HIS A 117 -2.08 3.41 -12.42
CA HIS A 117 -3.23 3.68 -11.53
C HIS A 117 -4.05 4.91 -11.94
N VAL A 118 -3.39 5.84 -12.64
CA VAL A 118 -3.95 7.12 -13.10
C VAL A 118 -4.76 7.03 -14.39
N ILE A 119 -4.78 5.88 -15.06
CA ILE A 119 -5.52 5.69 -16.33
C ILE A 119 -7.00 5.42 -16.06
N SER A 120 -7.32 4.70 -15.00
CA SER A 120 -8.70 4.43 -14.60
C SER A 120 -9.34 5.67 -13.99
N SER A 121 -10.64 5.89 -14.23
CA SER A 121 -11.42 6.94 -13.56
C SER A 121 -11.67 6.68 -12.07
N SER A 122 -11.31 5.50 -11.56
CA SER A 122 -11.33 5.22 -10.12
C SER A 122 -10.15 5.92 -9.44
N GLY A 123 -10.42 6.66 -8.36
CA GLY A 123 -9.38 7.29 -7.54
C GLY A 123 -8.55 6.27 -6.75
N SER A 124 -8.04 6.69 -5.58
CA SER A 124 -7.33 5.80 -4.65
C SER A 124 -8.21 4.63 -4.22
N THR A 125 -7.59 3.46 -4.18
CA THR A 125 -8.17 2.21 -3.67
C THR A 125 -7.08 1.50 -2.90
N PRO A 126 -7.40 0.72 -1.84
CA PRO A 126 -6.39 0.05 -1.04
C PRO A 126 -5.36 -0.75 -1.87
N PRO A 127 -5.74 -1.46 -2.96
CA PRO A 127 -4.76 -2.15 -3.78
C PRO A 127 -3.72 -1.24 -4.43
N LYS A 128 -4.18 -0.11 -5.02
CA LYS A 128 -3.33 0.87 -5.69
C LYS A 128 -2.33 1.52 -4.73
N GLU A 129 -2.77 1.84 -3.52
CA GLU A 129 -1.94 2.47 -2.50
C GLU A 129 -0.80 1.53 -2.08
N ILE A 130 -1.09 0.24 -1.86
CA ILE A 130 -0.08 -0.77 -1.51
C ILE A 130 0.93 -1.00 -2.64
N GLU A 131 0.45 -1.07 -3.89
CA GLU A 131 1.33 -1.21 -5.06
C GLU A 131 2.26 0.01 -5.22
N ALA A 132 1.77 1.21 -4.91
CA ALA A 132 2.56 2.44 -4.91
C ALA A 132 3.51 2.55 -3.69
N ASP A 133 3.10 2.07 -2.51
CA ASP A 133 3.92 1.99 -1.30
C ASP A 133 5.10 1.03 -1.46
N TYR A 134 4.85 -0.16 -2.02
CA TYR A 134 5.91 -1.10 -2.38
C TYR A 134 6.88 -0.46 -3.35
N PHE A 135 6.37 0.19 -4.40
CA PHE A 135 7.21 0.86 -5.38
C PHE A 135 8.05 1.96 -4.74
N SER A 136 7.47 2.76 -3.84
CA SER A 136 8.19 3.79 -3.09
C SER A 136 9.33 3.16 -2.29
N GLY A 137 9.08 2.09 -1.52
CA GLY A 137 10.12 1.37 -0.78
C GLY A 137 11.26 0.87 -1.67
N TYR A 138 10.92 0.30 -2.83
CA TYR A 138 11.90 -0.15 -3.83
C TYR A 138 12.77 0.98 -4.36
N VAL A 139 12.17 2.09 -4.77
CA VAL A 139 12.90 3.27 -5.26
C VAL A 139 13.77 3.86 -4.16
N MET A 140 13.25 3.99 -2.94
CA MET A 140 13.98 4.53 -1.80
C MET A 140 15.24 3.73 -1.49
N ALA A 141 15.16 2.39 -1.50
CA ALA A 141 16.34 1.53 -1.39
C ALA A 141 17.32 1.74 -2.55
N LYS A 142 16.82 1.83 -3.79
CA LYS A 142 17.66 2.12 -4.96
C LYS A 142 18.32 3.49 -4.89
N LEU A 143 17.77 4.46 -4.17
CA LEU A 143 18.40 5.77 -3.92
C LEU A 143 19.42 5.75 -2.77
N GLY A 144 19.46 4.69 -1.96
CA GLY A 144 20.38 4.55 -0.82
C GLY A 144 19.79 4.96 0.53
N ALA A 145 18.47 5.15 0.64
CA ALA A 145 17.81 5.41 1.91
C ALA A 145 17.86 4.16 2.82
N THR A 146 17.98 4.37 4.12
CA THR A 146 17.75 3.30 5.11
C THR A 146 16.27 2.91 5.15
N LEU A 147 15.97 1.72 5.69
CA LEU A 147 14.57 1.28 5.86
C LEU A 147 13.76 2.25 6.75
N ASN A 148 14.38 2.82 7.78
CA ASN A 148 13.72 3.80 8.66
C ASN A 148 13.37 5.07 7.89
N GLU A 149 14.27 5.56 7.04
CA GLU A 149 14.03 6.72 6.18
C GLU A 149 12.96 6.44 5.13
N ALA A 150 12.94 5.25 4.53
CA ALA A 150 11.90 4.84 3.58
C ALA A 150 10.50 4.81 4.21
N ARG A 151 10.41 4.50 5.51
CA ARG A 151 9.14 4.43 6.27
C ARG A 151 8.75 5.74 6.95
N ALA A 152 9.66 6.71 7.04
CA ALA A 152 9.55 7.88 7.90
C ALA A 152 8.29 8.73 7.65
N ALA A 153 7.93 8.98 6.39
CA ALA A 153 6.71 9.70 6.07
C ALA A 153 5.46 8.98 6.58
N MET A 154 5.34 7.69 6.25
CA MET A 154 4.12 6.93 6.49
C MET A 154 3.91 6.60 7.97
N GLU A 155 5.00 6.51 8.75
CA GLU A 155 4.93 6.47 10.22
C GLU A 155 4.24 7.71 10.80
N GLN A 156 4.45 8.89 10.21
CA GLN A 156 3.85 10.13 10.70
C GLN A 156 2.43 10.36 10.20
N ILE A 157 2.18 10.11 8.90
CA ILE A 157 0.99 10.64 8.24
C ILE A 157 -0.13 9.64 7.99
N ALA A 158 0.12 8.33 8.08
CA ALA A 158 -0.91 7.32 7.84
C ALA A 158 -1.90 7.20 9.01
N SER A 159 -3.15 6.89 8.68
CA SER A 159 -4.17 6.49 9.66
C SER A 159 -3.88 5.09 10.21
N PRO A 160 -4.01 4.85 11.54
CA PRO A 160 -3.94 3.50 12.09
C PRO A 160 -5.04 2.56 11.57
N MET A 161 -6.18 3.11 11.16
CA MET A 161 -7.33 2.35 10.67
C MET A 161 -7.46 2.46 9.15
N ALA A 162 -7.80 1.35 8.51
CA ALA A 162 -8.13 1.30 7.08
C ALA A 162 -9.45 2.02 6.78
N SER A 163 -9.58 2.48 5.53
CA SER A 163 -10.78 3.09 4.96
C SER A 163 -11.12 2.45 3.62
N ALA A 164 -12.21 2.91 2.99
CA ALA A 164 -12.61 2.43 1.67
C ALA A 164 -11.58 2.75 0.56
N SER A 165 -10.80 3.84 0.72
CA SER A 165 -9.84 4.30 -0.29
C SER A 165 -8.38 4.06 0.10
N HIS A 166 -8.06 3.99 1.40
CA HIS A 166 -6.68 3.88 1.90
C HIS A 166 -6.51 2.74 2.91
N PRO A 167 -5.44 1.93 2.81
CA PRO A 167 -5.11 0.88 3.77
C PRO A 167 -4.76 1.41 5.17
N ALA A 168 -4.70 0.52 6.16
CA ALA A 168 -4.20 0.87 7.48
C ALA A 168 -2.68 1.14 7.44
N LYS A 169 -2.17 1.98 8.36
CA LYS A 169 -0.74 2.29 8.50
C LYS A 169 0.16 1.04 8.47
N ALA A 170 -0.24 -0.01 9.19
CA ALA A 170 0.53 -1.25 9.27
C ALA A 170 0.73 -1.92 7.91
N ASP A 171 -0.32 -1.97 7.08
CA ASP A 171 -0.26 -2.56 5.74
C ASP A 171 0.64 -1.73 4.82
N ARG A 172 0.50 -0.40 4.88
CA ARG A 172 1.33 0.54 4.10
C ARG A 172 2.82 0.41 4.44
N LEU A 173 3.15 0.36 5.73
CA LEU A 173 4.53 0.19 6.21
C LEU A 173 5.11 -1.18 5.83
N THR A 174 4.29 -2.24 5.85
CA THR A 174 4.68 -3.57 5.39
C THR A 174 5.05 -3.54 3.91
N ALA A 175 4.21 -2.93 3.06
CA ALA A 175 4.46 -2.83 1.63
C ALA A 175 5.75 -2.06 1.31
N ILE A 176 5.97 -0.91 1.95
CA ILE A 176 7.24 -0.15 1.84
C ILE A 176 8.44 -1.03 2.22
N THR A 177 8.33 -1.78 3.30
CA THR A 177 9.40 -2.66 3.79
C THR A 177 9.72 -3.77 2.79
N GLN A 178 8.70 -4.41 2.21
CA GLN A 178 8.86 -5.44 1.20
C GLN A 178 9.57 -4.90 -0.04
N GLY A 179 9.15 -3.73 -0.55
CA GLY A 179 9.80 -3.08 -1.70
C GLY A 179 11.27 -2.74 -1.44
N TRP A 180 11.56 -2.22 -0.25
CA TRP A 180 12.91 -1.89 0.18
C TRP A 180 13.80 -3.14 0.29
N ASN A 181 13.29 -4.22 0.90
CA ASN A 181 14.01 -5.49 1.02
C ASN A 181 14.31 -6.12 -0.33
N TYR A 182 13.34 -6.07 -1.26
CA TYR A 182 13.50 -6.61 -2.61
C TYR A 182 14.63 -5.90 -3.37
N ALA A 183 14.67 -4.57 -3.31
CA ALA A 183 15.71 -3.79 -3.99
C ALA A 183 17.13 -4.11 -3.52
N ASN A 184 17.27 -4.55 -2.25
CA ASN A 184 18.52 -4.91 -1.59
C ASN A 184 18.85 -6.42 -1.67
N GLY A 185 18.00 -7.22 -2.33
CA GLY A 185 18.21 -8.67 -2.45
C GLY A 185 18.07 -9.43 -1.12
N ILE A 186 17.38 -8.83 -0.14
CA ILE A 186 17.11 -9.44 1.17
C ILE A 186 15.96 -10.45 1.06
N SER A 187 15.03 -10.22 0.13
CA SER A 187 13.96 -11.16 -0.23
C SER A 187 14.20 -11.74 -1.63
N ASN A 188 13.99 -13.06 -1.77
CA ASN A 188 13.88 -13.75 -3.07
C ASN A 188 12.52 -13.50 -3.75
N GLU A 189 11.65 -12.69 -3.15
CA GLU A 189 10.35 -12.34 -3.71
C GLU A 189 10.57 -11.52 -4.97
N THR A 190 10.25 -12.08 -6.12
CA THR A 190 10.25 -11.39 -7.41
C THR A 190 9.46 -10.09 -7.33
N LYS A 191 9.91 -9.05 -8.06
CA LYS A 191 9.18 -7.82 -8.41
C LYS A 191 7.67 -8.08 -8.34
N PRO A 192 6.82 -7.21 -7.73
CA PRO A 192 5.40 -7.41 -7.80
C PRO A 192 4.98 -7.03 -9.23
N ALA A 193 5.25 -7.86 -10.23
CA ALA A 193 4.15 -8.23 -11.10
C ALA A 193 3.12 -8.91 -10.20
N PRO A 194 1.81 -8.81 -10.47
CA PRO A 194 0.83 -9.54 -9.67
C PRO A 194 1.36 -10.97 -9.59
N PRO A 195 1.77 -11.45 -8.39
CA PRO A 195 2.14 -12.84 -8.30
C PRO A 195 0.86 -13.55 -8.70
N ALA A 196 0.93 -14.27 -9.81
CA ALA A 196 0.06 -15.41 -9.93
C ALA A 196 0.30 -16.20 -8.64
N PRO A 197 -0.72 -16.38 -7.77
CA PRO A 197 -0.53 -17.21 -6.58
C PRO A 197 -0.03 -18.55 -7.07
N GLN A 198 1.18 -18.92 -6.63
CA GLN A 198 1.87 -20.10 -7.15
C GLN A 198 1.01 -21.33 -6.84
N PRO A 199 0.42 -22.00 -7.87
CA PRO A 199 -0.37 -23.19 -7.62
C PRO A 199 0.57 -24.35 -7.32
N GLN A 200 0.26 -25.08 -6.25
CA GLN A 200 0.85 -26.35 -5.78
C GLN A 200 2.21 -26.28 -5.07
N GLN A 201 2.17 -26.58 -3.77
CA GLN A 201 3.22 -27.36 -3.12
C GLN A 201 2.64 -28.72 -2.71
N ASN A 202 3.13 -29.79 -3.35
CA ASN A 202 3.06 -31.14 -2.79
C ASN A 202 4.50 -31.58 -2.48
N PRO A 203 4.82 -31.90 -1.21
CA PRO A 203 3.96 -31.84 -0.03
C PRO A 203 3.70 -30.39 0.46
N PRO A 204 2.68 -30.17 1.31
CA PRO A 204 2.49 -28.91 2.03
C PRO A 204 3.79 -28.48 2.72
N PRO A 205 4.13 -27.18 2.73
CA PRO A 205 5.33 -26.71 3.40
C PRO A 205 5.24 -27.05 4.91
N ALA A 206 6.29 -27.67 5.45
CA ALA A 206 6.41 -28.00 6.87
C ALA A 206 6.72 -26.74 7.71
N THR A 207 5.90 -25.69 7.59
CA THR A 207 6.20 -24.36 8.14
C THR A 207 5.15 -23.91 9.15
N ASN A 208 5.59 -23.32 10.25
CA ASN A 208 4.73 -22.58 11.21
C ASN A 208 4.28 -21.20 10.67
N ASP A 209 4.29 -21.02 9.34
CA ASP A 209 3.94 -19.75 8.73
C ASP A 209 2.41 -19.60 8.67
N ALA A 210 1.89 -18.69 9.48
CA ALA A 210 0.47 -18.41 9.58
C ALA A 210 -0.09 -17.67 8.35
N SER A 211 0.71 -17.35 7.33
CA SER A 211 0.22 -16.70 6.11
C SER A 211 -0.43 -17.67 5.11
N TRP A 212 -0.18 -18.98 5.24
CA TRP A 212 -0.73 -19.98 4.35
C TRP A 212 -2.25 -20.12 4.51
N ILE A 213 -2.89 -20.40 3.37
CA ILE A 213 -4.32 -20.71 3.26
C ILE A 213 -4.45 -22.15 2.79
N TYR A 214 -5.22 -22.96 3.52
CA TYR A 214 -5.68 -24.24 3.03
C TYR A 214 -7.05 -24.08 2.37
N LEU A 215 -7.13 -24.42 1.08
CA LEU A 215 -8.37 -24.41 0.32
C LEU A 215 -8.77 -25.85 -0.04
N SER A 216 -9.92 -26.26 0.49
CA SER A 216 -10.48 -27.59 0.24
C SER A 216 -11.62 -27.52 -0.77
N LEU A 217 -11.69 -28.47 -1.70
CA LEU A 217 -12.78 -28.60 -2.66
C LEU A 217 -13.69 -29.78 -2.27
N TYR A 218 -14.92 -29.49 -1.83
CA TYR A 218 -15.94 -30.52 -1.55
C TYR A 218 -16.76 -30.79 -2.82
N SER A 219 -16.15 -31.54 -3.74
CA SER A 219 -16.72 -31.93 -5.04
C SER A 219 -16.25 -33.33 -5.42
N ASN A 220 -17.03 -34.01 -6.26
CA ASN A 220 -16.59 -35.25 -6.91
C ASN A 220 -15.94 -34.98 -8.28
N GLN A 221 -15.75 -33.71 -8.63
CA GLN A 221 -15.18 -33.25 -9.89
C GLN A 221 -14.14 -32.16 -9.63
N GLU A 222 -13.04 -32.20 -10.38
CA GLU A 222 -12.02 -31.15 -10.41
C GLU A 222 -12.64 -29.81 -10.84
N MET A 223 -12.04 -28.70 -10.41
CA MET A 223 -12.52 -27.35 -10.68
C MET A 223 -11.34 -26.43 -10.97
N THR A 224 -11.49 -25.49 -11.91
CA THR A 224 -10.55 -24.38 -12.03
C THR A 224 -11.11 -23.16 -11.31
N VAL A 225 -10.35 -22.63 -10.35
CA VAL A 225 -10.63 -21.33 -9.75
C VAL A 225 -9.63 -20.31 -10.27
N TYR A 226 -9.89 -19.05 -9.99
CA TYR A 226 -9.06 -17.94 -10.40
C TYR A 226 -8.71 -17.16 -9.16
N LEU A 227 -7.41 -17.00 -8.91
CA LEU A 227 -6.91 -16.35 -7.72
C LEU A 227 -6.21 -15.04 -8.09
N SER A 228 -6.33 -14.03 -7.24
CA SER A 228 -5.74 -12.72 -7.46
C SER A 228 -5.37 -12.06 -6.15
N ASP A 229 -4.13 -11.62 -6.03
CA ASP A 229 -3.69 -10.77 -4.94
C ASP A 229 -4.45 -9.43 -4.91
N ASN A 230 -4.50 -8.73 -6.04
CA ASN A 230 -5.02 -7.35 -6.13
C ASN A 230 -6.51 -7.25 -6.51
N GLY A 231 -7.16 -8.38 -6.80
CA GLY A 231 -8.56 -8.44 -7.21
C GLY A 231 -8.82 -7.92 -8.63
N ARG A 232 -7.77 -7.76 -9.44
CA ARG A 232 -7.84 -7.34 -10.84
C ARG A 232 -7.25 -8.39 -11.76
N ASP A 233 -6.04 -8.83 -11.47
CA ASP A 233 -5.27 -9.74 -12.29
C ASP A 233 -5.45 -11.16 -11.73
N PHE A 234 -6.33 -11.92 -12.38
CA PHE A 234 -6.70 -13.26 -11.95
C PHE A 234 -5.90 -14.31 -12.70
N THR A 235 -5.30 -15.24 -11.97
CA THR A 235 -4.58 -16.37 -12.55
C THR A 235 -5.33 -17.67 -12.28
N GLU A 236 -5.35 -18.55 -13.27
CA GLU A 236 -5.95 -19.88 -13.18
C GLU A 236 -5.23 -20.75 -12.14
N ALA A 237 -6.03 -21.42 -11.31
CA ALA A 237 -5.59 -22.34 -10.28
C ALA A 237 -6.46 -23.61 -10.37
N PRO A 238 -5.96 -24.69 -10.99
CA PRO A 238 -6.67 -25.95 -11.05
C PRO A 238 -6.69 -26.63 -9.68
N LEU A 239 -7.87 -27.03 -9.23
CA LEU A 239 -8.13 -27.76 -7.99
C LEU A 239 -8.51 -29.20 -8.31
N LYS A 240 -7.76 -30.14 -7.73
CA LYS A 240 -8.05 -31.57 -7.81
C LYS A 240 -8.88 -32.01 -6.63
N THR A 241 -9.74 -33.00 -6.83
CA THR A 241 -10.43 -33.67 -5.73
C THR A 241 -9.39 -34.43 -4.88
N ASP A 242 -9.61 -34.44 -3.56
CA ASP A 242 -8.79 -35.19 -2.59
C ASP A 242 -7.31 -34.76 -2.47
N GLN A 243 -6.95 -33.56 -2.95
CA GLN A 243 -5.63 -32.96 -2.70
C GLN A 243 -5.79 -31.61 -2.00
N PRO A 244 -5.06 -31.36 -0.88
CA PRO A 244 -5.07 -30.04 -0.26
C PRO A 244 -4.46 -29.02 -1.21
N PHE A 245 -5.18 -27.94 -1.47
CA PHE A 245 -4.63 -26.81 -2.22
C PHE A 245 -4.13 -25.77 -1.23
N VAL A 246 -2.81 -25.65 -1.13
CA VAL A 246 -2.15 -24.73 -0.19
C VAL A 246 -1.48 -23.62 -0.98
N PHE A 247 -1.79 -22.38 -0.62
CA PHE A 247 -1.27 -21.19 -1.29
C PHE A 247 -1.22 -20.02 -0.30
N LYS A 248 -0.48 -18.98 -0.65
CA LYS A 248 -0.53 -17.69 0.05
C LYS A 248 -0.60 -16.58 -0.99
N PHE A 249 -1.26 -15.49 -0.60
CA PHE A 249 -1.18 -14.23 -1.33
C PHE A 249 0.13 -13.54 -0.92
N GLU A 250 0.85 -12.96 -1.86
CA GLU A 250 2.16 -12.35 -1.60
C GLU A 250 2.06 -10.83 -1.41
N VAL A 251 0.96 -10.21 -1.88
CA VAL A 251 0.84 -8.74 -1.86
C VAL A 251 0.11 -8.21 -0.63
N TYR A 252 -0.96 -8.89 -0.19
CA TYR A 252 -1.71 -8.49 1.01
C TYR A 252 -1.84 -9.68 1.96
N ASN A 253 -2.25 -9.42 3.20
CA ASN A 253 -2.70 -10.47 4.12
C ASN A 253 -4.05 -11.11 3.70
N TYR A 254 -4.46 -10.88 2.46
CA TYR A 254 -5.66 -11.43 1.84
C TYR A 254 -5.48 -11.45 0.32
N GLY A 255 -6.44 -12.07 -0.35
CA GLY A 255 -6.62 -11.94 -1.79
C GLY A 255 -7.99 -12.40 -2.19
N TRP A 256 -8.16 -12.70 -3.46
CA TRP A 256 -9.46 -12.91 -4.09
C TRP A 256 -9.52 -14.22 -4.85
N LEU A 257 -10.66 -14.90 -4.74
CA LEU A 257 -11.00 -16.09 -5.50
C LEU A 257 -12.23 -15.81 -6.38
N ARG A 258 -12.21 -16.28 -7.62
CA ARG A 258 -13.36 -16.36 -8.53
C ARG A 258 -13.52 -17.77 -9.08
N PHE A 259 -14.75 -18.12 -9.44
CA PHE A 259 -15.06 -19.38 -10.14
C PHE A 259 -14.98 -19.26 -11.67
N SER A 260 -14.76 -18.05 -12.21
CA SER A 260 -14.52 -17.83 -13.64
C SER A 260 -13.68 -16.57 -13.89
N ASN A 261 -13.03 -16.48 -15.05
CA ASN A 261 -12.25 -15.30 -15.45
C ASN A 261 -13.09 -14.10 -15.90
N SER A 262 -14.42 -14.18 -15.75
CA SER A 262 -15.31 -13.09 -16.18
C SER A 262 -15.14 -11.87 -15.26
N SER A 263 -15.13 -10.67 -15.85
CA SER A 263 -15.14 -9.42 -15.08
C SER A 263 -16.35 -9.28 -14.15
N ASN A 264 -17.45 -9.97 -14.47
CA ASN A 264 -18.70 -9.96 -13.71
C ASN A 264 -18.81 -11.12 -12.72
N ALA A 265 -17.77 -11.96 -12.63
CA ALA A 265 -17.76 -13.08 -11.69
C ALA A 265 -17.75 -12.56 -10.24
N ARG A 266 -18.50 -13.25 -9.38
CA ARG A 266 -18.47 -13.00 -7.95
C ARG A 266 -17.08 -13.31 -7.40
N SER A 267 -16.49 -12.34 -6.70
CA SER A 267 -15.23 -12.50 -5.99
C SER A 267 -15.47 -12.86 -4.52
N TYR A 268 -14.63 -13.74 -3.99
CA TYR A 268 -14.57 -14.11 -2.58
C TYR A 268 -13.25 -13.61 -2.01
N LYS A 269 -13.29 -12.92 -0.88
CA LYS A 269 -12.08 -12.44 -0.20
C LYS A 269 -11.60 -13.48 0.79
N LEU A 270 -10.34 -13.89 0.70
CA LEU A 270 -9.72 -14.90 1.54
C LEU A 270 -8.56 -14.25 2.30
N TYR A 271 -8.48 -14.44 3.61
CA TYR A 271 -7.43 -13.88 4.46
C TYR A 271 -6.37 -14.93 4.78
N HIS A 272 -5.13 -14.49 4.97
CA HIS A 272 -4.05 -15.28 5.53
C HIS A 272 -4.42 -15.82 6.92
N GLY A 273 -3.90 -17.00 7.26
CA GLY A 273 -4.11 -17.63 8.56
C GLY A 273 -5.52 -18.14 8.77
N LYS A 274 -6.28 -18.24 7.68
CA LYS A 274 -7.63 -18.77 7.62
C LYS A 274 -7.69 -19.86 6.57
N ASP A 275 -8.45 -20.89 6.89
CA ASP A 275 -8.71 -21.98 5.97
C ASP A 275 -10.09 -21.81 5.34
N TYR A 276 -10.23 -22.29 4.11
CA TYR A 276 -11.43 -22.12 3.32
C TYR A 276 -11.86 -23.42 2.65
N ALA A 277 -13.16 -23.54 2.43
CA ALA A 277 -13.76 -24.64 1.70
C ALA A 277 -14.64 -24.11 0.56
N ILE A 278 -14.50 -24.72 -0.61
CA ILE A 278 -15.44 -24.56 -1.73
C ILE A 278 -16.50 -25.63 -1.60
N VAL A 279 -17.75 -25.20 -1.47
CA VAL A 279 -18.91 -26.07 -1.26
C VAL A 279 -20.04 -25.69 -2.21
N TRP A 280 -20.83 -26.69 -2.62
CA TRP A 280 -22.06 -26.44 -3.37
C TRP A 280 -23.19 -26.02 -2.41
N SER A 281 -23.64 -24.77 -2.51
CA SER A 281 -24.78 -24.28 -1.74
C SER A 281 -26.08 -24.66 -2.43
N ARG A 282 -26.82 -25.61 -1.84
CA ARG A 282 -28.16 -26.00 -2.30
C ARG A 282 -29.16 -24.84 -2.24
N ARG A 283 -28.99 -23.92 -1.30
CA ARG A 283 -29.90 -22.77 -1.10
C ARG A 283 -29.81 -21.76 -2.24
N SER A 284 -28.60 -21.49 -2.72
CA SER A 284 -28.36 -20.53 -3.80
C SER A 284 -28.14 -21.21 -5.16
N ASN A 285 -28.21 -22.55 -5.20
CA ASN A 285 -27.92 -23.39 -6.35
C ASN A 285 -26.61 -22.99 -7.06
N ASN A 286 -25.55 -22.75 -6.28
CA ASN A 286 -24.27 -22.25 -6.80
C ASN A 286 -23.11 -22.63 -5.86
N TRP A 287 -21.89 -22.64 -6.40
CA TRP A 287 -20.66 -22.77 -5.63
C TRP A 287 -20.43 -21.56 -4.73
N THR A 288 -19.90 -21.78 -3.55
CA THR A 288 -19.51 -20.72 -2.63
C THR A 288 -18.24 -21.10 -1.88
N VAL A 289 -17.49 -20.09 -1.46
CA VAL A 289 -16.39 -20.24 -0.52
C VAL A 289 -16.91 -19.97 0.89
N VAL A 290 -16.50 -20.80 1.85
CA VAL A 290 -16.78 -20.62 3.28
C VAL A 290 -15.47 -20.69 4.07
N GLU A 291 -15.34 -19.88 5.11
CA GLU A 291 -14.23 -19.99 6.08
C GLU A 291 -14.45 -21.24 6.94
N VAL A 292 -13.37 -22.00 7.16
CA VAL A 292 -13.36 -23.15 8.06
C VAL A 292 -12.96 -22.65 9.46
N PRO A 293 -13.76 -22.96 10.50
CA PRO A 293 -13.47 -22.55 11.88
C PRO A 293 -12.17 -23.11 12.45
#